data_AF-A0A3P3ET16-F1
#
_entry.id   AF-A0A3P3ET16-F1
#
_cell.length_a   1.000
_cell.length_b   1.000
_cell.length_c   1.000
_cell.angle_alpha   90.00
_cell.angle_beta   90.00
_cell.angle_gamma   90.00
#
_symmetry.space_group_name_H-M   'P 1'
#
loop_
_entity.id
_entity.type
_entity.pdbx_description
1 polymer ?
#
loop_
_entity_poly.entity_id
_entity_poly.type
_entity_poly.pdbx_seq_one_letter_code
_entity_poly.pdbx_strand_id
1 'polypeptide(L)' 'MDIGGRETAQRSRLFKASASAFPVFESERQRAERVKAEKGFRVRHLMRETGITEAQALDLIDLIGNDTNSLLREARLLNK' A
#
# COMPACT_ATOMS: atom_id res chain seq x y z
N MET A 1 -41.91 27.10 -44.64
CA MET A 1 -40.59 26.78 -45.19
C MET A 1 -39.73 26.35 -44.02
N ASP A 2 -39.34 25.08 -44.05
CA ASP A 2 -38.65 24.32 -43.00
C ASP A 2 -37.16 24.32 -43.34
N ILE A 3 -36.34 24.91 -42.48
CA ILE A 3 -34.87 24.79 -42.47
C ILE A 3 -34.54 25.00 -40.98
N GLY A 4 -34.13 24.03 -40.19
CA GLY A 4 -33.15 22.98 -40.46
C GLY A 4 -32.04 23.15 -39.43
N GLY A 5 -31.55 22.05 -38.87
CA GLY A 5 -30.25 22.04 -38.19
C GLY A 5 -30.32 22.08 -36.66
N ARG A 6 -30.63 20.92 -36.10
CA ARG A 6 -30.11 20.50 -34.79
C ARG A 6 -28.58 20.53 -34.87
N GLU A 7 -27.91 21.47 -34.22
CA GLU A 7 -26.47 21.34 -34.02
C GLU A 7 -26.01 22.16 -32.82
N THR A 8 -24.94 21.69 -32.19
CA THR A 8 -24.23 22.26 -31.03
C THR A 8 -24.60 21.74 -29.62
N ALA A 9 -25.12 20.52 -29.51
CA ALA A 9 -25.04 19.75 -28.26
C ALA A 9 -23.88 18.76 -28.29
N GLN A 10 -22.64 19.19 -28.56
CA GLN A 10 -21.49 18.27 -28.58
C GLN A 10 -20.13 18.98 -28.51
N ARG A 11 -19.74 19.56 -27.36
CA ARG A 11 -18.33 19.93 -27.11
C ARG A 11 -17.87 19.72 -25.66
N SER A 12 -18.43 18.73 -24.98
CA SER A 12 -18.00 18.35 -23.62
C SER A 12 -17.49 16.91 -23.58
N ARG A 13 -16.55 16.56 -24.46
CA ARG A 13 -15.77 15.31 -24.37
C ARG A 13 -14.33 15.56 -24.76
N LEU A 14 -13.61 16.36 -23.99
CA LEU A 14 -12.15 16.42 -24.15
C LEU A 14 -11.49 16.88 -22.85
N PHE A 15 -11.63 16.08 -21.79
CA PHE A 15 -10.61 16.01 -20.74
C PHE A 15 -10.70 14.70 -19.95
N LYS A 16 -10.66 13.56 -20.65
CA LYS A 16 -10.22 12.31 -20.03
C LYS A 16 -8.73 12.13 -20.33
N ALA A 17 -7.93 13.09 -19.89
CA ALA A 17 -6.48 12.93 -19.86
C ALA A 17 -6.15 11.95 -18.73
N SER A 18 -5.44 10.90 -19.11
CA SER A 18 -5.01 9.78 -18.30
C SER A 18 -4.37 10.25 -17.00
N ALA A 19 -4.96 9.92 -15.86
CA ALA A 19 -4.40 10.15 -14.52
C ALA A 19 -3.30 9.14 -14.17
N SER A 20 -2.45 8.76 -15.13
CA SER A 20 -1.44 7.71 -14.97
C SER A 20 -0.01 8.17 -15.26
N ALA A 21 0.25 9.49 -15.32
CA ALA A 21 1.57 10.02 -15.69
C ALA A 21 2.17 11.04 -14.70
N PHE A 22 1.54 11.29 -13.55
CA PHE A 22 2.12 12.14 -12.50
C PHE A 22 2.70 11.26 -11.40
N PRO A 23 3.95 11.47 -10.93
CA PRO A 23 4.42 10.82 -9.73
C PRO A 23 3.45 11.22 -8.62
N VAL A 24 2.72 10.24 -8.09
CA VAL A 24 1.85 10.46 -6.94
C VAL A 24 2.79 10.95 -5.85
N PHE A 25 2.77 12.26 -5.56
CA PHE A 25 3.33 12.79 -4.33
C PHE A 25 2.45 12.22 -3.22
N GLU A 26 2.69 10.95 -2.85
CA GLU A 26 2.06 10.33 -1.71
C GLU A 26 2.37 11.23 -0.53
N SER A 27 1.33 11.87 0.02
CA SER A 27 1.48 12.71 1.21
C SER A 27 2.11 11.89 2.31
N GLU A 28 2.84 12.53 3.24
CA GLU A 28 3.50 11.82 4.35
C GLU A 28 2.55 10.90 5.11
N ARG A 29 1.27 11.29 5.21
CA ARG A 29 0.18 10.46 5.75
C ARG A 29 -0.03 9.17 4.96
N GLN A 30 -0.12 9.23 3.63
CA GLN A 30 -0.30 8.04 2.77
C GLN A 30 0.90 7.10 2.86
N ARG A 31 2.13 7.65 2.93
CA ARG A 31 3.35 6.86 3.16
C ARG A 31 3.33 6.19 4.53
N ALA A 32 2.97 6.92 5.57
CA ALA A 32 2.84 6.37 6.92
C ALA A 32 1.78 5.27 7.01
N GLU A 33 0.64 5.43 6.32
CA GLU A 33 -0.40 4.40 6.26
C GLU A 33 0.06 3.14 5.53
N ARG A 34 0.78 3.30 4.40
CA ARG A 34 1.40 2.16 3.70
C ARG A 34 2.38 1.42 4.58
N VAL A 35 3.28 2.14 5.24
CA VAL A 35 4.27 1.55 6.15
C VAL A 35 3.57 0.87 7.33
N LYS A 36 2.51 1.46 7.89
CA LYS A 36 1.74 0.87 8.98
C LYS A 36 1.01 -0.40 8.54
N ALA A 37 0.41 -0.40 7.36
CA ALA A 37 -0.27 -1.56 6.80
C ALA A 37 0.72 -2.71 6.52
N GLU A 38 1.90 -2.38 5.98
CA GLU A 38 2.96 -3.34 5.70
C GLU A 38 3.54 -3.94 6.98
N LYS A 39 3.82 -3.09 7.99
CA LYS A 39 4.25 -3.54 9.32
C LYS A 39 3.22 -4.48 9.95
N GLY A 40 1.94 -4.11 9.90
CA GLY A 40 0.84 -4.95 10.41
C GLY A 40 0.70 -6.30 9.68
N PHE A 41 0.92 -6.34 8.36
CA PHE A 41 0.94 -7.59 7.61
C PHE A 41 2.13 -8.47 8.04
N ARG A 42 3.31 -7.88 8.20
CA ARG A 42 4.52 -8.60 8.59
C ARG A 42 4.42 -9.21 9.99
N VAL A 43 3.89 -8.45 10.94
CA VAL A 43 3.64 -8.91 12.31
C VAL A 43 2.73 -10.14 12.30
N ARG A 44 1.57 -10.07 11.64
CA ARG A 44 0.65 -11.21 11.53
C ARG A 44 1.29 -12.42 10.85
N HIS A 45 2.09 -12.19 9.81
CA HIS A 45 2.82 -13.25 9.13
C HIS A 45 3.81 -13.95 10.07
N LEU A 46 4.59 -13.20 10.85
CA LEU A 46 5.55 -13.77 11.79
C LEU A 46 4.87 -14.57 12.90
N MET A 47 3.81 -14.03 13.49
CA MET A 47 3.03 -14.74 14.52
C MET A 47 2.49 -16.06 13.98
N ARG A 48 1.96 -16.07 12.74
CA ARG A 48 1.40 -17.28 12.12
C ARG A 48 2.47 -18.31 11.77
N GLU A 49 3.59 -17.88 11.21
CA GLU A 49 4.64 -18.77 10.70
C GLU A 49 5.58 -19.30 11.79
N THR A 50 5.72 -18.57 12.89
CA THR A 50 6.72 -18.89 13.93
C THR A 50 6.13 -19.04 15.32
N GLY A 51 4.90 -18.61 15.57
CA GLY A 51 4.24 -18.72 16.87
C GLY A 51 4.67 -17.66 17.90
N ILE A 52 5.53 -16.71 17.55
CA ILE A 52 5.94 -15.63 18.46
C ILE A 52 4.78 -14.65 18.73
N THR A 53 4.92 -13.87 19.80
CA THR A 53 3.94 -12.84 20.17
C THR A 53 4.03 -11.61 19.27
N GLU A 54 2.96 -10.79 19.26
CA GLU A 54 2.92 -9.54 18.51
C GLU A 54 4.06 -8.59 18.91
N ALA A 55 4.32 -8.46 20.22
CA ALA A 55 5.39 -7.62 20.75
C ALA A 55 6.77 -8.06 20.25
N GLN A 56 7.06 -9.38 20.27
CA GLN A 56 8.31 -9.93 19.75
C GLN A 56 8.44 -9.70 18.24
N ALA A 57 7.35 -9.82 17.49
CA ALA A 57 7.36 -9.56 16.05
C ALA A 57 7.61 -8.07 15.74
N LEU A 58 7.02 -7.17 16.53
CA LEU A 58 7.25 -5.72 16.42
C LEU A 58 8.70 -5.35 16.74
N ASP A 59 9.24 -5.87 17.83
CA ASP A 59 10.64 -5.64 18.23
C ASP A 59 11.61 -6.14 17.16
N LEU A 60 11.36 -7.31 16.58
CA LEU A 60 12.15 -7.81 15.46
C LEU A 60 12.10 -6.87 14.26
N ILE A 61 10.91 -6.41 13.86
CA ILE A 61 10.76 -5.52 12.70
C ILE A 61 11.48 -4.18 12.96
N ASP A 62 11.43 -3.66 14.19
CA ASP A 62 12.14 -2.43 14.53
C ASP A 62 13.66 -2.63 14.65
N LEU A 63 14.12 -3.82 15.03
CA LEU A 63 15.55 -4.14 15.20
C LEU A 63 16.27 -4.46 13.89
N ILE A 64 15.69 -5.33 13.05
CA ILE A 64 16.32 -5.84 11.82
C ILE A 64 15.65 -5.34 10.54
N GLY A 65 14.58 -4.56 10.66
CA GLY A 65 13.84 -4.01 9.52
C GLY A 65 12.83 -4.99 8.93
N ASN A 66 12.44 -4.74 7.69
CA ASN A 66 11.32 -5.43 7.03
C ASN A 66 11.78 -6.53 6.06
N ASP A 67 12.83 -7.29 6.37
CA ASP A 67 13.34 -8.38 5.51
C ASP A 67 12.78 -9.75 5.95
N THR A 68 12.06 -10.46 5.07
CA THR A 68 11.29 -11.66 5.47
C THR A 68 12.19 -12.78 5.96
N ASN A 69 13.31 -13.02 5.26
CA ASN A 69 14.17 -14.16 5.55
C ASN A 69 14.84 -13.98 6.91
N SER A 70 15.36 -12.78 7.17
CA SER A 70 15.94 -12.41 8.45
C SER A 70 14.92 -12.49 9.58
N LEU A 71 13.71 -11.94 9.37
CA LEU A 71 12.65 -11.95 10.38
C LEU A 71 12.20 -13.37 10.74
N LEU A 72 11.98 -14.25 9.75
CA LEU A 72 11.58 -15.63 10.01
C LEU A 72 12.67 -16.43 10.73
N ARG A 73 13.94 -16.21 10.37
CA ARG A 73 15.07 -16.86 11.04
C ARG A 73 15.11 -16.49 12.50
N GLU A 74 15.07 -15.20 12.82
CA GLU A 74 15.16 -14.75 14.21
C GLU A 74 13.90 -15.06 15.02
N ALA A 75 12.73 -14.95 14.42
CA ALA A 75 11.47 -15.34 15.05
C ALA A 75 11.46 -16.83 15.43
N ARG A 76 12.03 -17.71 14.60
CA ARG A 76 12.20 -19.14 14.93
C ARG A 76 13.20 -19.39 16.05
N LEU A 77 14.22 -18.54 16.21
CA LEU A 77 15.19 -18.64 17.29
C LEU A 77 14.60 -18.18 18.62
N LEU A 78 13.69 -17.21 18.59
CA LEU A 78 12.99 -16.69 19.76
C LEU A 78 11.90 -17.62 20.31
N ASN A 79 11.34 -18.50 19.49
CA ASN A 79 10.32 -19.47 19.93
C ASN A 79 10.91 -20.80 20.42
N LYS A 80 12.09 -20.76 21.05
CA LYS A 80 12.71 -21.89 21.75
C LYS A 80 12.64 -21.66 23.25
#